data_AF-A0A120K0W7-F1
#
_entry.id   AF-A0A120K0W7-F1
#
_cell.length_a   1.000
_cell.length_b   1.000
_cell.length_c   1.000
_cell.angle_alpha   90.00
_cell.angle_beta   90.00
_cell.angle_gamma   90.00
#
_symmetry.space_group_name_H-M   'P 1'
#
loop_
_entity.id
_entity.type
_entity.pdbx_description
1 polymer ?
#
loop_
_entity_poly.entity_id
_entity_poly.type
_entity_poly.pdbx_seq_one_letter_code
_entity_poly.pdbx_strand_id
1 'polypeptide(L)'
;MSDTYFDALNLMINRFLEYKPGSITLENITRLCQAMGLESFVDQVNSNISRLSIASKIIVIDIDYETTDGRVTDVKLVLASNFDRFDYFNGEENILYRSLTNYSELHEFHYNLRFLTLLDAYSNIEIESNISQFDLFEYYSVLPRYVQQYLNDNGVKLKVRTNLNDRFGIYLVDEEGTAVAKLIFGPTLDPAQRYYEYKYSSKTKEWFNESPESYASGVTLLVELLGKEKTYFARDCIPLEQLQTSHENDMDPESPEPFAFKANNRRIHLSNDFTIDLYPVSSLQLFNDNVSLLFDILKWYNWWHKVLHPISEILLEGENEMQGGSSLPQVQPPSSASHCRRPSVKGHRRPSVNDPSVLKDENLAQFTLNDILNSSTIEEDDEMVDDEAVDLFVNEDYVYLGMSDRCSYYDDSEEEWVNFITKLKQLT
;
A
#
# COMPACT_ATOMS: atom_id res chain seq x y z
N MET A 1 -23.41 -21.14 0.60
CA MET A 1 -22.14 -21.88 0.39
C MET A 1 -21.92 -21.90 -1.10
N SER A 2 -20.91 -21.19 -1.58
CA SER A 2 -20.34 -21.42 -2.91
C SER A 2 -19.72 -22.81 -2.99
N ASP A 3 -19.50 -23.31 -4.19
CA ASP A 3 -18.63 -24.47 -4.39
C ASP A 3 -17.18 -23.99 -4.35
N THR A 4 -16.38 -24.56 -3.45
CA THR A 4 -14.94 -24.27 -3.35
C THR A 4 -14.18 -24.51 -4.66
N TYR A 5 -14.69 -25.37 -5.55
CA TYR A 5 -14.16 -25.53 -6.90
C TYR A 5 -14.43 -24.29 -7.78
N PHE A 6 -15.63 -23.70 -7.68
CA PHE A 6 -16.01 -22.50 -8.42
C PHE A 6 -15.21 -21.27 -7.95
N ASP A 7 -15.05 -21.11 -6.63
CA ASP A 7 -14.26 -20.03 -6.05
C ASP A 7 -12.78 -20.12 -6.48
N ALA A 8 -12.20 -21.32 -6.47
CA ALA A 8 -10.84 -21.57 -6.94
C ALA A 8 -10.69 -21.40 -8.47
N LEU A 9 -11.73 -21.72 -9.26
CA LEU A 9 -11.76 -21.48 -10.70
C LEU A 9 -11.75 -19.98 -11.00
N ASN A 10 -12.60 -19.20 -10.33
CA ASN A 10 -12.68 -17.75 -10.49
C ASN A 10 -11.37 -17.07 -10.11
N LEU A 11 -10.73 -17.49 -9.00
CA LEU A 11 -9.41 -16.98 -8.60
C LEU A 11 -8.31 -17.30 -9.63
N MET A 12 -8.37 -18.46 -10.31
CA MET A 12 -7.48 -18.75 -11.44
C MET A 12 -7.80 -17.90 -12.68
N ILE A 13 -9.07 -17.66 -12.99
CA ILE A 13 -9.50 -16.81 -14.12
C ILE A 13 -9.02 -15.37 -13.90
N ASN A 14 -9.25 -14.79 -12.71
CA ASN A 14 -8.77 -13.44 -12.35
C ASN A 14 -7.25 -13.33 -12.55
N ARG A 15 -6.48 -14.28 -12.03
CA ARG A 15 -5.02 -14.31 -12.19
C ARG A 15 -4.56 -14.47 -13.64
N PHE A 16 -5.27 -15.22 -14.48
CA PHE A 16 -4.95 -15.27 -15.91
C PHE A 16 -5.28 -13.97 -16.65
N LEU A 17 -6.34 -13.25 -16.25
CA LEU A 17 -6.68 -11.94 -16.80
C LEU A 17 -5.73 -10.82 -16.33
N GLU A 18 -5.17 -10.93 -15.12
CA GLU A 18 -4.12 -10.03 -14.64
C GLU A 18 -2.76 -10.32 -15.29
N TYR A 19 -2.37 -11.59 -15.39
CA TYR A 19 -1.07 -12.00 -15.96
C TYR A 19 -1.03 -11.91 -17.49
N LYS A 20 -2.16 -12.11 -18.18
CA LYS A 20 -2.26 -12.02 -19.64
C LYS A 20 -3.68 -11.59 -20.08
N PRO A 21 -4.03 -10.30 -19.92
CA PRO A 21 -5.36 -9.75 -20.26
C PRO A 21 -5.79 -9.99 -21.72
N GLY A 22 -4.83 -10.12 -22.64
CA GLY A 22 -5.09 -10.38 -24.05
C GLY A 22 -5.36 -9.11 -24.87
N SER A 23 -5.18 -9.24 -26.18
CA SER A 23 -5.32 -8.13 -27.12
C SER A 23 -6.79 -7.74 -27.32
N ILE A 24 -7.03 -6.44 -27.50
CA ILE A 24 -8.35 -5.88 -27.80
C ILE A 24 -8.86 -6.42 -29.14
N THR A 25 -9.88 -7.28 -29.09
CA THR A 25 -10.61 -7.81 -30.25
C THR A 25 -12.06 -8.08 -29.85
N LEU A 26 -12.99 -8.02 -30.82
CA LEU A 26 -14.41 -8.36 -30.61
C LEU A 26 -14.58 -9.73 -29.94
N GLU A 27 -13.82 -10.74 -30.37
CA GLU A 27 -13.89 -12.09 -29.79
C GLU A 27 -13.40 -12.15 -28.34
N ASN A 28 -12.28 -11.48 -28.02
CA ASN A 28 -11.75 -11.48 -26.66
C ASN A 28 -12.65 -10.67 -25.70
N ILE A 29 -13.23 -9.56 -26.16
CA ILE A 29 -14.19 -8.77 -25.36
C ILE A 29 -15.47 -9.58 -25.11
N THR A 30 -15.99 -10.27 -26.13
CA THR A 30 -17.15 -11.16 -25.99
C THR A 30 -16.89 -12.28 -24.98
N ARG A 31 -15.72 -12.94 -25.07
CA ARG A 31 -15.30 -13.98 -24.12
C ARG A 31 -15.11 -13.45 -22.69
N LEU A 32 -14.57 -12.24 -22.54
CA LEU A 32 -14.43 -11.58 -21.23
C LEU A 32 -15.79 -11.33 -20.58
N CYS A 33 -16.74 -10.77 -21.33
CA CYS A 33 -18.10 -10.52 -20.84
C CYS A 33 -18.79 -11.82 -20.42
N GLN A 34 -18.66 -12.88 -21.23
CA GLN A 34 -19.18 -14.21 -20.91
C GLN A 34 -18.54 -14.83 -19.66
N ALA A 35 -17.22 -14.65 -19.46
CA ALA A 35 -16.53 -15.10 -18.25
C ALA A 35 -16.98 -14.34 -16.98
N MET A 36 -17.41 -13.09 -17.14
CA MET A 36 -18.01 -12.27 -16.08
C MET A 36 -19.52 -12.52 -15.88
N GLY A 37 -20.13 -13.41 -16.67
CA GLY A 37 -21.57 -13.72 -16.58
C GLY A 37 -22.51 -12.67 -17.21
N LEU A 38 -21.97 -11.72 -17.97
CA LEU A 38 -22.75 -10.66 -18.64
C LEU A 38 -23.38 -11.20 -19.93
N GLU A 39 -24.60 -10.74 -20.24
CA GLU A 39 -25.23 -11.04 -21.53
C GLU A 39 -24.59 -10.20 -22.64
N SER A 40 -24.35 -10.79 -23.81
CA SER A 40 -23.68 -10.11 -24.93
C SER A 40 -24.30 -10.50 -26.27
N PHE A 41 -24.67 -9.53 -27.09
CA PHE A 41 -25.16 -9.75 -28.45
C PHE A 41 -24.43 -8.89 -29.47
N VAL A 42 -24.30 -9.41 -30.71
CA VAL A 42 -23.68 -8.69 -31.83
C VAL A 42 -24.74 -8.44 -32.90
N ASP A 43 -24.88 -7.19 -33.33
CA ASP A 43 -25.81 -6.76 -34.38
C ASP A 43 -25.10 -5.89 -35.44
N GLN A 44 -25.66 -5.80 -36.64
CA GLN A 44 -25.09 -5.04 -37.75
C GLN A 44 -25.83 -3.70 -37.94
N VAL A 45 -25.31 -2.64 -37.33
CA VAL A 45 -25.87 -1.28 -37.39
C VAL A 45 -25.91 -0.74 -38.82
N ASN A 46 -24.87 -1.00 -39.63
CA ASN A 46 -24.87 -0.73 -41.07
C ASN A 46 -23.81 -1.59 -41.81
N SER A 47 -23.60 -1.37 -43.11
CA SER A 47 -22.65 -2.14 -43.91
C SER A 47 -21.20 -2.12 -43.37
N ASN A 48 -20.83 -1.05 -42.67
CA ASN A 48 -19.47 -0.75 -42.22
C ASN A 48 -19.32 -0.77 -40.69
N ILE A 49 -20.42 -0.86 -39.92
CA ILE A 49 -20.39 -0.85 -38.46
C ILE A 49 -21.15 -2.06 -37.90
N SER A 50 -20.49 -2.80 -37.03
CA SER A 50 -21.05 -3.88 -36.20
C SER A 50 -21.00 -3.45 -34.73
N ARG A 51 -22.07 -3.70 -33.98
CA ARG A 51 -22.18 -3.36 -32.55
C ARG A 51 -22.08 -4.62 -31.71
N LEU A 52 -21.24 -4.60 -30.67
CA LEU A 52 -21.37 -5.50 -29.52
C LEU A 52 -22.13 -4.74 -28.43
N SER A 53 -23.31 -5.21 -28.08
CA SER A 53 -24.06 -4.73 -26.92
C SER A 53 -23.90 -5.73 -25.77
N ILE A 54 -23.53 -5.22 -24.60
CA ILE A 54 -23.33 -5.98 -23.37
C ILE A 54 -24.39 -5.50 -22.36
N ALA A 55 -25.04 -6.40 -21.64
CA ALA A 55 -26.12 -6.08 -20.71
C ALA A 55 -26.02 -6.85 -19.39
N SER A 56 -26.53 -6.23 -18.33
CA SER A 56 -26.73 -6.81 -17.00
C SER A 56 -28.04 -6.28 -16.38
N LYS A 57 -28.16 -6.27 -15.04
CA LYS A 57 -29.35 -5.84 -14.29
C LYS A 57 -29.74 -4.38 -14.55
N ILE A 58 -28.73 -3.50 -14.65
CA ILE A 58 -28.85 -2.04 -14.73
C ILE A 58 -27.99 -1.50 -15.88
N ILE A 59 -26.76 -2.00 -16.06
CA ILE A 59 -25.85 -1.50 -17.11
C ILE A 59 -26.17 -2.09 -18.49
N VAL A 60 -26.10 -1.23 -19.51
CA VAL A 60 -26.02 -1.62 -20.93
C VAL A 60 -24.86 -0.85 -21.57
N ILE A 61 -23.93 -1.56 -22.22
CA ILE A 61 -22.76 -0.99 -22.88
C ILE A 61 -22.80 -1.36 -24.36
N ASP A 62 -22.99 -0.36 -25.22
CA ASP A 62 -22.85 -0.50 -26.67
C ASP A 62 -21.41 -0.18 -27.08
N ILE A 63 -20.77 -1.06 -27.85
CA ILE A 63 -19.43 -0.86 -28.45
C ILE A 63 -19.57 -1.02 -29.97
N ASP A 64 -19.33 0.05 -30.72
CA ASP A 64 -19.31 0.01 -32.18
C ASP A 64 -17.91 -0.30 -32.71
N TYR A 65 -17.84 -1.14 -33.75
CA TYR A 65 -16.61 -1.54 -34.44
C TYR A 65 -16.74 -1.30 -35.95
N GLU A 66 -15.68 -0.83 -36.61
CA GLU A 66 -15.61 -0.79 -38.07
C GLU A 66 -15.37 -2.20 -38.64
N THR A 67 -16.29 -2.65 -39.51
CA THR A 67 -16.33 -4.03 -40.05
C THR A 67 -15.11 -4.38 -40.93
N THR A 68 -14.36 -3.39 -41.42
CA THR A 68 -13.22 -3.60 -42.34
C THR A 68 -11.87 -3.84 -41.66
N ASP A 69 -11.65 -3.33 -40.45
CA ASP A 69 -10.38 -3.49 -39.71
C ASP A 69 -10.57 -4.02 -38.28
N GLY A 70 -11.81 -4.04 -37.75
CA GLY A 70 -12.14 -4.48 -36.41
C GLY A 70 -11.86 -3.43 -35.32
N ARG A 71 -11.62 -2.17 -35.69
CA ARG A 71 -11.32 -1.08 -34.75
C ARG A 71 -12.59 -0.58 -34.05
N VAL A 72 -12.50 -0.30 -32.74
CA VAL A 72 -13.55 0.38 -31.96
C VAL A 72 -13.71 1.83 -32.43
N THR A 73 -14.94 2.25 -32.70
CA THR A 73 -15.30 3.58 -33.22
C THR A 73 -16.12 4.42 -32.23
N ASP A 74 -16.93 3.79 -31.38
CA ASP A 74 -17.66 4.43 -30.27
C ASP A 74 -17.87 3.44 -29.12
N VAL A 75 -18.02 3.94 -27.89
CA VAL A 75 -18.51 3.18 -26.74
C VAL A 75 -19.49 4.03 -25.95
N LYS A 76 -20.67 3.49 -25.65
CA LYS A 76 -21.70 4.18 -24.89
C LYS A 76 -22.21 3.33 -23.73
N LEU A 77 -22.11 3.87 -22.51
CA LEU A 77 -22.82 3.34 -21.34
C LEU A 77 -24.22 3.96 -21.27
N VAL A 78 -25.21 3.11 -21.00
CA VAL A 78 -26.60 3.46 -20.68
C VAL A 78 -26.96 2.72 -19.39
N LEU A 79 -27.66 3.40 -18.48
CA LEU A 79 -28.23 2.79 -17.28
C LEU A 79 -29.73 2.59 -17.47
N ALA A 80 -30.27 1.49 -16.96
CA ALA A 80 -31.71 1.20 -16.94
C ALA A 80 -32.43 1.97 -15.82
N SER A 81 -31.70 2.41 -14.79
CA SER A 81 -32.14 3.53 -13.95
C SER A 81 -32.06 4.83 -14.75
N ASN A 82 -33.03 5.72 -14.58
CA ASN A 82 -33.14 6.99 -15.32
C ASN A 82 -32.12 8.05 -14.82
N PHE A 83 -30.87 7.64 -14.62
CA PHE A 83 -29.81 8.44 -14.00
C PHE A 83 -28.77 8.88 -15.05
N ASP A 84 -29.14 9.87 -15.87
CA ASP A 84 -28.28 10.49 -16.91
C ASP A 84 -27.05 11.27 -16.34
N ARG A 85 -26.65 11.00 -15.10
CA ARG A 85 -25.64 11.77 -14.34
C ARG A 85 -24.46 10.96 -13.82
N PHE A 86 -24.40 9.66 -14.11
CA PHE A 86 -23.24 8.85 -13.76
C PHE A 86 -22.01 9.30 -14.56
N ASP A 87 -20.95 9.73 -13.87
CA ASP A 87 -19.72 10.19 -14.51
C ASP A 87 -18.80 9.00 -14.87
N TYR A 88 -18.80 8.64 -16.15
CA TYR A 88 -17.88 7.67 -16.75
C TYR A 88 -16.91 8.31 -17.76
N PHE A 89 -16.64 9.61 -17.62
CA PHE A 89 -15.72 10.37 -18.47
C PHE A 89 -14.38 10.64 -17.76
N ASN A 90 -13.33 10.86 -18.57
CA ASN A 90 -12.06 11.43 -18.12
C ASN A 90 -11.63 12.53 -19.11
N GLY A 91 -12.04 13.76 -18.82
CA GLY A 91 -11.98 14.86 -19.78
C GLY A 91 -13.18 14.84 -20.73
N GLU A 92 -12.92 14.93 -22.04
CA GLU A 92 -13.97 15.00 -23.08
C GLU A 92 -14.40 13.61 -23.60
N GLU A 93 -13.64 12.56 -23.27
CA GLU A 93 -13.86 11.18 -23.75
C GLU A 93 -14.28 10.25 -22.60
N ASN A 94 -15.02 9.19 -22.95
CA ASN A 94 -15.48 8.20 -21.97
C ASN A 94 -14.41 7.12 -21.70
N ILE A 95 -14.31 6.66 -20.45
CA ILE A 95 -13.19 5.81 -20.04
C ILE A 95 -13.25 4.39 -20.62
N LEU A 96 -14.42 3.90 -21.02
CA LEU A 96 -14.58 2.59 -21.66
C LEU A 96 -14.03 2.60 -23.10
N TYR A 97 -14.33 3.66 -23.87
CA TYR A 97 -13.73 3.90 -25.18
C TYR A 97 -12.20 4.05 -25.07
N ARG A 98 -11.72 4.87 -24.12
CA ARG A 98 -10.28 5.05 -23.89
C ARG A 98 -9.59 3.75 -23.48
N SER A 99 -10.21 2.94 -22.62
CA SER A 99 -9.73 1.59 -22.25
C SER A 99 -9.54 0.65 -23.46
N LEU A 100 -10.29 0.86 -24.55
CA LEU A 100 -10.26 0.04 -25.76
C LEU A 100 -9.48 0.67 -26.92
N THR A 101 -8.90 1.87 -26.75
CA THR A 101 -8.24 2.62 -27.85
C THR A 101 -6.87 3.18 -27.49
N ASN A 102 -6.64 3.58 -26.23
CA ASN A 102 -5.35 4.12 -25.77
C ASN A 102 -4.39 3.02 -25.26
N TYR A 103 -4.90 1.81 -25.02
CA TYR A 103 -4.16 0.68 -24.47
C TYR A 103 -4.09 -0.46 -25.50
N SER A 104 -3.09 -1.34 -25.39
CA SER A 104 -2.91 -2.49 -26.29
C SER A 104 -3.64 -3.76 -25.83
N GLU A 105 -4.11 -3.79 -24.58
CA GLU A 105 -4.60 -4.96 -23.88
C GLU A 105 -5.85 -4.68 -23.06
N LEU A 106 -6.66 -5.70 -22.82
CA LEU A 106 -7.98 -5.58 -22.15
C LEU A 106 -7.93 -5.30 -20.65
N HIS A 107 -6.76 -5.05 -20.04
CA HIS A 107 -6.63 -4.89 -18.58
C HIS A 107 -7.47 -3.74 -18.03
N GLU A 108 -7.39 -2.56 -18.64
CA GLU A 108 -8.15 -1.37 -18.20
C GLU A 108 -9.65 -1.54 -18.42
N PHE A 109 -10.03 -2.14 -19.56
CA PHE A 109 -11.43 -2.42 -19.86
C PHE A 109 -12.02 -3.44 -18.88
N HIS A 110 -11.28 -4.50 -18.55
CA HIS A 110 -11.64 -5.46 -17.52
C HIS A 110 -11.75 -4.82 -16.13
N TYR A 111 -10.79 -3.96 -15.73
CA TYR A 111 -10.85 -3.24 -14.46
C TYR A 111 -12.13 -2.40 -14.35
N ASN A 112 -12.44 -1.62 -15.38
CA ASN A 112 -13.62 -0.78 -15.41
C ASN A 112 -14.93 -1.58 -15.47
N LEU A 113 -14.95 -2.69 -16.22
CA LEU A 113 -16.10 -3.58 -16.30
C LEU A 113 -16.33 -4.34 -14.98
N ARG A 114 -15.27 -4.74 -14.27
CA ARG A 114 -15.34 -5.35 -12.91
C ARG A 114 -15.97 -4.37 -11.93
N PHE A 115 -15.60 -3.09 -11.99
CA PHE A 115 -16.21 -2.04 -11.17
C PHE A 115 -17.69 -1.80 -11.51
N LEU A 116 -18.04 -1.65 -12.80
CA LEU A 116 -19.45 -1.46 -13.22
C LEU A 116 -20.32 -2.66 -12.82
N THR A 117 -19.82 -3.89 -13.01
CA THR A 117 -20.54 -5.13 -12.64
C THR A 117 -20.73 -5.25 -11.13
N LEU A 118 -19.80 -4.70 -10.32
CA LEU A 118 -19.95 -4.63 -8.86
C LEU A 118 -21.08 -3.66 -8.47
N LEU A 119 -21.10 -2.45 -9.04
CA LEU A 119 -22.20 -1.51 -8.77
C LEU A 119 -23.54 -2.07 -9.24
N ASP A 120 -23.58 -2.74 -10.40
CA ASP A 120 -24.76 -3.40 -10.98
C ASP A 120 -25.33 -4.51 -10.07
N ALA A 121 -24.46 -5.38 -9.55
CA ALA A 121 -24.86 -6.47 -8.67
C ALA A 121 -25.47 -5.98 -7.35
N TYR A 122 -24.81 -5.01 -6.69
CA TYR A 122 -25.17 -4.55 -5.34
C TYR A 122 -26.17 -3.39 -5.29
N SER A 123 -26.46 -2.70 -6.39
CA SER A 123 -27.51 -1.66 -6.45
C SER A 123 -28.90 -2.27 -6.44
N ASN A 124 -29.77 -1.81 -5.54
CA ASN A 124 -31.16 -2.26 -5.44
C ASN A 124 -32.08 -1.23 -6.09
N ILE A 125 -32.44 -1.48 -7.35
CA ILE A 125 -33.30 -0.64 -8.19
C ILE A 125 -34.57 -1.43 -8.54
N GLU A 126 -35.46 -1.50 -7.56
CA GLU A 126 -36.68 -2.30 -7.57
C GLU A 126 -37.90 -1.41 -7.86
N ILE A 127 -38.07 -1.04 -9.12
CA ILE A 127 -38.97 0.03 -9.62
C ILE A 127 -40.44 -0.12 -9.15
N GLU A 128 -40.89 -1.31 -8.78
CA GLU A 128 -42.27 -1.61 -8.39
C GLU A 128 -42.55 -1.57 -6.87
N SER A 129 -41.54 -1.49 -6.00
CA SER A 129 -41.72 -1.50 -4.54
C SER A 129 -41.55 -0.12 -3.89
N ASN A 130 -42.44 0.22 -2.95
CA ASN A 130 -42.39 1.47 -2.18
C ASN A 130 -41.31 1.45 -1.06
N ILE A 131 -40.25 0.66 -1.25
CA ILE A 131 -39.11 0.53 -0.33
C ILE A 131 -38.02 1.49 -0.82
N SER A 132 -37.30 2.13 0.09
CA SER A 132 -36.34 3.20 -0.26
C SER A 132 -35.19 2.70 -1.12
N GLN A 133 -35.00 3.38 -2.27
CA GLN A 133 -33.90 3.21 -3.24
C GLN A 133 -32.52 3.01 -2.59
N PHE A 134 -31.69 2.05 -2.99
CA PHE A 134 -30.23 2.24 -2.87
C PHE A 134 -29.53 1.90 -4.19
N ASP A 135 -29.35 2.95 -4.99
CA ASP A 135 -28.60 2.93 -6.25
C ASP A 135 -27.16 3.37 -5.97
N LEU A 136 -26.19 2.46 -6.14
CA LEU A 136 -24.77 2.77 -5.96
C LEU A 136 -24.22 3.66 -7.08
N PHE A 137 -24.82 3.69 -8.28
CA PHE A 137 -24.44 4.61 -9.34
C PHE A 137 -24.81 6.05 -8.96
N GLU A 138 -26.01 6.27 -8.40
CA GLU A 138 -26.39 7.59 -7.85
C GLU A 138 -25.47 7.96 -6.69
N TYR A 139 -25.31 7.09 -5.68
CA TYR A 139 -24.51 7.41 -4.49
C TYR A 139 -23.03 7.66 -4.84
N TYR A 140 -22.40 6.82 -5.68
CA TYR A 140 -21.04 7.03 -6.18
C TYR A 140 -20.88 8.37 -6.92
N SER A 141 -21.91 8.83 -7.64
CA SER A 141 -21.86 10.09 -8.38
C SER A 141 -21.91 11.34 -7.47
N VAL A 142 -22.45 11.22 -6.25
CA VAL A 142 -22.55 12.33 -5.29
C VAL A 142 -21.45 12.26 -4.21
N LEU A 143 -20.95 11.07 -3.89
CA LEU A 143 -19.91 10.83 -2.88
C LEU A 143 -18.65 11.71 -3.02
N PRO A 144 -18.08 11.99 -4.22
CA PRO A 144 -16.92 12.88 -4.38
C PRO A 144 -17.13 14.27 -3.77
N ARG A 145 -18.36 14.80 -3.87
CA ARG A 145 -18.72 16.11 -3.32
C ARG A 145 -18.79 16.07 -1.80
N TYR A 146 -19.32 14.99 -1.22
CA TYR A 146 -19.37 14.82 0.24
C TYR A 146 -17.96 14.66 0.82
N VAL A 147 -17.11 13.85 0.17
CA VAL A 147 -15.71 13.68 0.57
C VAL A 147 -14.93 15.00 0.45
N GLN A 148 -15.08 15.77 -0.64
CA GLN A 148 -14.41 17.08 -0.75
C GLN A 148 -14.86 18.06 0.33
N GLN A 149 -16.15 18.09 0.67
CA GLN A 149 -16.67 18.93 1.75
C GLN A 149 -16.11 18.50 3.11
N TYR A 150 -16.06 17.21 3.39
CA TYR A 150 -15.48 16.66 4.61
C TYR A 150 -13.99 17.00 4.75
N LEU A 151 -13.19 16.84 3.69
CA LEU A 151 -11.77 17.19 3.69
C LEU A 151 -11.56 18.70 3.93
N ASN A 152 -12.34 19.55 3.24
CA ASN A 152 -12.29 21.00 3.43
C ASN A 152 -12.66 21.43 4.86
N ASP A 153 -13.69 20.83 5.45
CA ASP A 153 -14.16 21.17 6.79
C ASP A 153 -13.21 20.72 7.91
N ASN A 154 -12.28 19.81 7.63
CA ASN A 154 -11.17 19.40 8.51
C ASN A 154 -9.82 19.99 8.08
N GLY A 155 -9.79 20.98 7.16
CA GLY A 155 -8.57 21.69 6.76
C GLY A 155 -7.60 20.92 5.88
N VAL A 156 -7.97 19.74 5.39
CA VAL A 156 -7.09 18.87 4.58
C VAL A 156 -6.93 19.45 3.17
N LYS A 157 -5.69 19.75 2.77
CA LYS A 157 -5.33 20.35 1.45
C LYS A 157 -5.42 19.37 0.26
N LEU A 158 -6.36 18.42 0.28
CA LEU A 158 -6.54 17.43 -0.79
C LEU A 158 -7.73 17.79 -1.68
N LYS A 159 -7.57 17.55 -2.99
CA LYS A 159 -8.57 17.76 -4.04
C LYS A 159 -9.11 16.41 -4.48
N VAL A 160 -10.43 16.26 -4.52
CA VAL A 160 -11.09 15.06 -5.02
C VAL A 160 -11.21 15.12 -6.54
N ARG A 161 -10.88 14.02 -7.23
CA ARG A 161 -11.08 13.84 -8.67
C ARG A 161 -11.68 12.47 -8.97
N THR A 162 -12.56 12.37 -9.96
CA THR A 162 -13.05 11.09 -10.48
C THR A 162 -12.12 10.54 -11.57
N ASN A 163 -12.18 9.23 -11.78
CA ASN A 163 -11.81 8.55 -13.04
C ASN A 163 -10.37 8.77 -13.55
N LEU A 164 -9.39 8.96 -12.65
CA LEU A 164 -8.01 9.21 -13.04
C LEU A 164 -7.37 8.01 -13.75
N ASN A 165 -6.48 8.30 -14.69
CA ASN A 165 -5.76 7.31 -15.51
C ASN A 165 -6.67 6.29 -16.19
N ASP A 166 -7.85 6.75 -16.62
CA ASP A 166 -8.91 5.97 -17.30
C ASP A 166 -9.48 4.80 -16.49
N ARG A 167 -9.31 4.82 -15.15
CA ARG A 167 -9.88 3.84 -14.22
C ARG A 167 -10.94 4.47 -13.33
N PHE A 168 -12.10 3.82 -13.19
CA PHE A 168 -13.11 4.23 -12.21
C PHE A 168 -12.53 4.33 -10.79
N GLY A 169 -12.94 5.38 -10.07
CA GLY A 169 -12.70 5.60 -8.66
C GLY A 169 -12.67 7.07 -8.28
N ILE A 170 -12.70 7.33 -6.97
CA ILE A 170 -12.72 8.66 -6.37
C ILE A 170 -11.35 8.91 -5.74
N TYR A 171 -10.49 9.62 -6.45
CA TYR A 171 -9.09 9.83 -6.11
C TYR A 171 -8.92 11.07 -5.24
N LEU A 172 -8.08 10.96 -4.21
CA LEU A 172 -7.65 12.07 -3.36
C LEU A 172 -6.26 12.51 -3.83
N VAL A 173 -6.15 13.78 -4.22
CA VAL A 173 -4.99 14.33 -4.93
C VAL A 173 -4.41 15.51 -4.15
N ASP A 174 -3.09 15.59 -4.05
CA ASP A 174 -2.39 16.67 -3.35
C ASP A 174 -2.35 18.00 -4.14
N GLU A 175 -1.55 18.96 -3.65
CA GLU A 175 -1.37 20.26 -4.33
C GLU A 175 -0.51 20.17 -5.60
N GLU A 176 0.37 19.16 -5.69
CA GLU A 176 1.28 18.94 -6.83
C GLU A 176 0.58 18.19 -7.98
N GLY A 177 -0.44 17.39 -7.67
CA GLY A 177 -1.19 16.57 -8.62
C GLY A 177 -1.03 15.05 -8.43
N THR A 178 -0.32 14.61 -7.39
CA THR A 178 -0.13 13.19 -7.06
C THR A 178 -1.37 12.66 -6.34
N ALA A 179 -1.87 11.49 -6.75
CA ALA A 179 -2.95 10.82 -6.02
C ALA A 179 -2.36 10.06 -4.81
N VAL A 180 -2.81 10.39 -3.60
CA VAL A 180 -2.34 9.82 -2.33
C VAL A 180 -3.25 8.68 -1.81
N ALA A 181 -4.50 8.67 -2.25
CA ALA A 181 -5.46 7.60 -1.93
C ALA A 181 -6.55 7.52 -3.00
N LYS A 182 -7.26 6.39 -3.03
CA LYS A 182 -8.39 6.13 -3.92
C LYS A 182 -9.53 5.48 -3.13
N LEU A 183 -10.74 5.99 -3.35
CA LEU A 183 -11.98 5.46 -2.80
C LEU A 183 -12.74 4.69 -3.89
N ILE A 184 -13.06 3.41 -3.64
CA ILE A 184 -13.86 2.54 -4.52
C ILE A 184 -14.84 1.68 -3.70
N PHE A 185 -15.90 1.17 -4.33
CA PHE A 185 -16.69 0.09 -3.74
C PHE A 185 -16.04 -1.27 -4.01
N GLY A 186 -16.06 -2.13 -3.00
CA GLY A 186 -15.55 -3.50 -3.06
C GLY A 186 -16.45 -4.47 -2.29
N PRO A 187 -16.34 -5.80 -2.53
CA PRO A 187 -17.00 -6.78 -1.68
C PRO A 187 -16.39 -6.76 -0.28
N THR A 188 -17.21 -7.00 0.74
CA THR A 188 -16.73 -7.19 2.13
C THR A 188 -16.79 -8.68 2.53
N LEU A 189 -16.07 -9.04 3.59
CA LEU A 189 -15.91 -10.42 4.06
C LEU A 189 -17.19 -11.00 4.68
N ASP A 190 -18.11 -10.16 5.16
CA ASP A 190 -19.44 -10.58 5.63
C ASP A 190 -20.55 -10.17 4.64
N PRO A 191 -21.17 -11.12 3.91
CA PRO A 191 -22.32 -10.84 3.04
C PRO A 191 -23.55 -10.23 3.76
N ALA A 192 -23.63 -10.33 5.09
CA ALA A 192 -24.70 -9.72 5.88
C ALA A 192 -24.40 -8.27 6.32
N GLN A 193 -23.14 -7.81 6.21
CA GLN A 193 -22.76 -6.43 6.51
C GLN A 193 -23.52 -5.48 5.59
N ARG A 194 -24.14 -4.46 6.19
CA ARG A 194 -24.93 -3.44 5.48
C ARG A 194 -24.11 -2.20 5.21
N TYR A 195 -24.35 -1.59 4.05
CA TYR A 195 -23.79 -0.29 3.68
C TYR A 195 -24.92 0.66 3.27
N TYR A 196 -24.99 1.82 3.93
CA TYR A 196 -26.09 2.79 3.85
C TYR A 196 -25.71 4.09 3.12
N GLU A 197 -26.70 4.84 2.65
CA GLU A 197 -26.53 6.16 2.03
C GLU A 197 -26.14 7.26 3.06
N TYR A 198 -24.84 7.39 3.36
CA TYR A 198 -24.34 8.41 4.30
C TYR A 198 -24.00 9.73 3.58
N LYS A 199 -24.62 10.82 4.01
CA LYS A 199 -24.46 12.16 3.42
C LYS A 199 -23.61 13.01 4.36
N TYR A 200 -22.67 13.77 3.83
CA TYR A 200 -21.96 14.76 4.62
C TYR A 200 -22.71 16.09 4.63
N SER A 201 -22.81 16.71 5.80
CA SER A 201 -23.41 18.04 5.99
C SER A 201 -22.38 19.02 6.53
N SER A 202 -21.89 19.91 5.68
CA SER A 202 -21.01 21.04 6.07
C SER A 202 -21.69 22.08 6.98
N LYS A 203 -23.01 21.94 7.26
CA LYS A 203 -23.72 22.76 8.25
C LYS A 203 -23.58 22.22 9.67
N THR A 204 -23.48 20.89 9.82
CA THR A 204 -23.31 20.21 11.12
C THR A 204 -21.88 19.71 11.32
N LYS A 205 -21.09 19.65 10.24
CA LYS A 205 -19.78 18.99 10.12
C LYS A 205 -19.80 17.48 10.33
N GLU A 206 -20.96 16.86 10.16
CA GLU A 206 -21.21 15.44 10.46
C GLU A 206 -21.64 14.66 9.21
N TRP A 207 -21.30 13.37 9.21
CA TRP A 207 -21.91 12.37 8.33
C TRP A 207 -23.22 11.87 8.95
N PHE A 208 -24.29 11.77 8.17
CA PHE A 208 -25.60 11.32 8.65
C PHE A 208 -26.29 10.42 7.64
N ASN A 209 -27.13 9.52 8.15
CA ASN A 209 -28.04 8.71 7.33
C ASN A 209 -29.38 9.43 7.20
N GLU A 210 -29.83 9.70 5.97
CA GLU A 210 -31.17 10.26 5.71
C GLU A 210 -32.23 9.17 5.57
N SER A 211 -31.83 7.97 5.17
CA SER A 211 -32.68 6.87 4.73
C SER A 211 -32.22 5.53 5.36
N PRO A 212 -32.51 5.25 6.64
CA PRO A 212 -32.05 4.02 7.32
C PRO A 212 -32.63 2.72 6.76
N GLU A 213 -33.65 2.80 5.92
CA GLU A 213 -34.22 1.68 5.16
C GLU A 213 -33.49 1.43 3.81
N SER A 214 -32.61 2.36 3.39
CA SER A 214 -31.83 2.30 2.15
C SER A 214 -30.43 1.75 2.44
N TYR A 215 -30.17 0.53 1.96
CA TYR A 215 -28.85 -0.11 2.07
C TYR A 215 -28.61 -1.18 0.99
N ALA A 216 -27.33 -1.45 0.74
CA ALA A 216 -26.83 -2.67 0.10
C ALA A 216 -26.26 -3.62 1.17
N SER A 217 -26.04 -4.89 0.82
CA SER A 217 -25.41 -5.88 1.70
C SER A 217 -24.31 -6.64 0.97
N GLY A 218 -23.20 -6.94 1.67
CA GLY A 218 -22.01 -7.58 1.08
C GLY A 218 -21.08 -6.65 0.29
N VAL A 219 -21.35 -5.35 0.29
CA VAL A 219 -20.49 -4.30 -0.30
C VAL A 219 -20.00 -3.34 0.79
N THR A 220 -18.82 -2.74 0.59
CA THR A 220 -18.28 -1.68 1.45
C THR A 220 -17.50 -0.66 0.63
N LEU A 221 -17.21 0.50 1.22
CA LEU A 221 -16.30 1.49 0.67
C LEU A 221 -14.86 1.13 1.08
N LEU A 222 -13.93 1.13 0.14
CA LEU A 222 -12.52 0.86 0.34
C LEU A 222 -11.70 2.13 0.14
N VAL A 223 -10.74 2.39 1.02
CA VAL A 223 -9.59 3.29 0.80
C VAL A 223 -8.42 2.44 0.35
N GLU A 224 -7.98 2.58 -0.89
CA GLU A 224 -6.65 2.13 -1.35
C GLU A 224 -5.66 3.28 -1.14
N LEU A 225 -4.53 3.03 -0.48
CA LEU A 225 -3.48 4.02 -0.27
C LEU A 225 -2.52 4.01 -1.46
N LEU A 226 -2.31 5.18 -2.08
CA LEU A 226 -1.55 5.33 -3.31
C LEU A 226 -0.21 6.03 -3.05
N GLY A 227 0.83 5.24 -2.82
CA GLY A 227 2.22 5.68 -2.72
C GLY A 227 3.15 4.81 -3.56
N LYS A 228 4.39 5.26 -3.77
CA LYS A 228 5.46 4.38 -4.27
C LYS A 228 5.89 3.39 -3.19
N GLU A 229 6.08 3.93 -1.98
CA GLU A 229 6.55 3.19 -0.82
C GLU A 229 5.37 2.64 -0.01
N LYS A 230 5.61 1.54 0.71
CA LYS A 230 4.59 0.93 1.57
C LYS A 230 4.28 1.86 2.74
N THR A 231 2.99 2.10 3.00
CA THR A 231 2.53 2.82 4.20
C THR A 231 2.41 1.80 5.33
N TYR A 232 3.00 2.08 6.51
CA TYR A 232 2.88 1.21 7.67
C TYR A 232 2.07 1.88 8.77
N PHE A 233 1.20 1.12 9.45
CA PHE A 233 0.31 1.60 10.50
C PHE A 233 0.52 0.82 11.80
N ALA A 234 0.36 1.48 12.94
CA ALA A 234 0.32 0.83 14.24
C ALA A 234 -0.89 -0.12 14.31
N ARG A 235 -0.63 -1.37 14.74
CA ARG A 235 -1.59 -2.48 14.75
C ARG A 235 -2.96 -2.14 15.33
N ASP A 236 -2.98 -1.35 16.41
CA ASP A 236 -4.19 -1.08 17.18
C ASP A 236 -4.98 0.15 16.67
N CYS A 237 -4.42 0.93 15.73
CA CYS A 237 -5.11 2.07 15.12
C CYS A 237 -6.14 1.65 14.06
N ILE A 238 -6.09 0.41 13.57
CA ILE A 238 -7.01 -0.13 12.59
C ILE A 238 -7.56 -1.47 13.10
N PRO A 239 -8.87 -1.60 13.37
CA PRO A 239 -9.52 -2.88 13.62
C PRO A 239 -9.19 -3.90 12.52
N LEU A 240 -8.83 -5.13 12.91
CA LEU A 240 -8.50 -6.23 12.01
C LEU A 240 -9.60 -6.53 10.97
N GLU A 241 -10.86 -6.21 11.30
CA GLU A 241 -12.04 -6.33 10.44
C GLU A 241 -12.06 -5.29 9.30
N GLN A 242 -11.37 -4.17 9.46
CA GLN A 242 -11.21 -3.12 8.43
C GLN A 242 -10.02 -3.37 7.51
N LEU A 243 -9.01 -4.13 7.93
CA LEU A 243 -7.93 -4.55 7.03
C LEU A 243 -8.50 -5.53 5.98
N GLN A 244 -8.36 -5.19 4.70
CA GLN A 244 -8.36 -6.23 3.69
C GLN A 244 -7.02 -6.95 3.75
N THR A 245 -7.01 -8.17 4.29
CA THR A 245 -6.00 -9.13 3.86
C THR A 245 -6.09 -9.27 2.35
N SER A 246 -4.97 -9.22 1.65
CA SER A 246 -4.89 -9.16 0.19
C SER A 246 -5.23 -10.51 -0.47
N HIS A 247 -6.50 -10.89 -0.38
CA HIS A 247 -7.14 -12.00 -1.10
C HIS A 247 -7.20 -11.75 -2.62
N GLU A 248 -6.04 -11.55 -3.27
CA GLU A 248 -5.87 -11.90 -4.68
C GLU A 248 -4.41 -12.19 -5.06
N ASN A 249 -3.38 -11.53 -4.51
CA ASN A 249 -2.00 -11.67 -5.01
C ASN A 249 -0.86 -12.10 -4.05
N ASP A 250 -0.78 -11.65 -2.79
CA ASP A 250 0.34 -12.05 -1.91
C ASP A 250 0.09 -13.40 -1.20
N MET A 251 0.82 -14.43 -1.60
CA MET A 251 0.88 -15.75 -0.95
C MET A 251 2.32 -16.06 -0.48
N ASP A 252 2.99 -15.06 0.10
CA ASP A 252 3.99 -15.36 1.12
C ASP A 252 3.25 -15.73 2.42
N PRO A 253 3.45 -16.96 2.97
CA PRO A 253 2.79 -17.40 4.19
C PRO A 253 3.47 -16.89 5.46
N GLU A 254 4.54 -16.12 5.32
CA GLU A 254 5.15 -15.36 6.42
C GLU A 254 4.32 -14.08 6.62
N SER A 255 3.79 -13.89 7.82
CA SER A 255 3.09 -12.66 8.20
C SER A 255 4.03 -11.47 7.93
N PRO A 256 3.58 -10.39 7.28
CA PRO A 256 4.46 -9.30 6.85
C PRO A 256 5.26 -8.77 8.04
N GLU A 257 6.59 -8.75 7.90
CA GLU A 257 7.47 -8.35 9.00
C GLU A 257 7.08 -6.96 9.51
N PRO A 258 7.00 -6.77 10.84
CA PRO A 258 6.74 -5.46 11.40
C PRO A 258 7.90 -4.52 11.07
N PHE A 259 7.58 -3.28 10.71
CA PHE A 259 8.60 -2.28 10.43
C PHE A 259 9.40 -1.95 11.69
N ALA A 260 10.72 -1.99 11.56
CA ALA A 260 11.66 -1.62 12.60
C ALA A 260 12.74 -0.69 12.04
N PHE A 261 12.90 0.48 12.66
CA PHE A 261 14.00 1.40 12.33
C PHE A 261 15.34 0.72 12.57
N LYS A 262 16.26 0.88 11.61
CA LYS A 262 17.62 0.33 11.62
C LYS A 262 18.60 1.48 11.38
N ALA A 263 19.46 1.76 12.34
CA ALA A 263 20.49 2.79 12.23
C ALA A 263 21.82 2.17 11.79
N ASN A 264 22.21 2.43 10.54
CA ASN A 264 23.54 2.12 10.02
C ASN A 264 24.49 3.33 10.12
N ASN A 265 23.94 4.55 10.21
CA ASN A 265 24.72 5.78 10.37
C ASN A 265 25.36 5.87 11.76
N ARG A 266 26.69 6.07 11.83
CA ARG A 266 27.45 6.16 13.09
C ARG A 266 27.27 7.49 13.84
N ARG A 267 26.76 8.53 13.18
CA ARG A 267 26.52 9.87 13.77
C ARG A 267 25.21 9.98 14.54
N ILE A 268 24.31 9.00 14.43
CA ILE A 268 23.00 9.04 15.10
C ILE A 268 22.90 7.89 16.10
N HIS A 269 22.59 8.21 17.36
CA HIS A 269 22.18 7.22 18.34
C HIS A 269 20.65 7.09 18.33
N LEU A 270 20.15 6.07 17.62
CA LEU A 270 18.71 5.81 17.52
C LEU A 270 18.17 5.17 18.81
N SER A 271 17.25 5.87 19.47
CA SER A 271 16.35 5.31 20.47
C SER A 271 14.95 5.13 19.84
N ASN A 272 14.55 3.88 19.67
CA ASN A 272 13.23 3.51 19.15
C ASN A 272 12.32 3.17 20.34
N ASP A 273 11.41 4.08 20.67
CA ASP A 273 10.47 3.98 21.80
C ASP A 273 9.05 3.59 21.35
N PHE A 274 8.87 3.08 20.12
CA PHE A 274 7.58 2.56 19.66
C PHE A 274 7.05 1.46 20.58
N THR A 275 5.80 1.63 21.01
CA THR A 275 5.08 0.69 21.90
C THR A 275 4.25 -0.34 21.14
N ILE A 276 3.94 -0.08 19.86
CA ILE A 276 3.08 -0.91 19.01
C ILE A 276 3.80 -1.28 17.70
N ASP A 277 3.70 -2.55 17.30
CA ASP A 277 4.20 -3.05 16.00
C ASP A 277 3.53 -2.32 14.82
N LEU A 278 4.35 -1.86 13.86
CA LEU A 278 3.91 -1.23 12.61
C LEU A 278 3.80 -2.24 11.47
N TYR A 279 2.63 -2.38 10.84
CA TYR A 279 2.40 -3.32 9.73
C TYR A 279 2.06 -2.61 8.41
N PRO A 280 2.49 -3.14 7.25
CA PRO A 280 2.20 -2.52 5.95
C PRO A 280 0.73 -2.66 5.58
N VAL A 281 0.10 -1.57 5.15
CA VAL A 281 -1.32 -1.51 4.76
C VAL A 281 -1.45 -0.87 3.37
N SER A 282 -2.17 -1.54 2.48
CA SER A 282 -2.50 -1.07 1.14
C SER A 282 -3.98 -0.71 0.96
N SER A 283 -4.92 -1.45 1.56
CA SER A 283 -6.35 -1.13 1.50
C SER A 283 -7.11 -1.33 2.82
N LEU A 284 -8.14 -0.50 3.02
CA LEU A 284 -8.90 -0.32 4.27
C LEU A 284 -10.40 -0.21 4.00
N GLN A 285 -11.24 -0.93 4.75
CA GLN A 285 -12.70 -0.86 4.66
C GLN A 285 -13.26 0.28 5.52
N LEU A 286 -13.92 1.26 4.91
CA LEU A 286 -14.69 2.29 5.59
C LEU A 286 -16.16 1.88 5.71
N PHE A 287 -16.52 1.32 6.86
CA PHE A 287 -17.92 1.13 7.23
C PHE A 287 -18.59 2.47 7.58
N ASN A 288 -19.91 2.54 7.46
CA ASN A 288 -20.69 3.76 7.70
C ASN A 288 -20.41 4.43 9.06
N ASP A 289 -20.26 3.64 10.12
CA ASP A 289 -20.00 4.15 11.47
C ASP A 289 -18.57 4.71 11.64
N ASN A 290 -17.65 4.34 10.74
CA ASN A 290 -16.23 4.66 10.79
C ASN A 290 -15.76 5.58 9.63
N VAL A 291 -16.67 6.20 8.86
CA VAL A 291 -16.31 7.06 7.70
C VAL A 291 -15.41 8.23 8.11
N SER A 292 -15.51 8.71 9.36
CA SER A 292 -14.62 9.74 9.91
C SER A 292 -13.15 9.31 9.99
N LEU A 293 -12.85 8.02 10.11
CA LEU A 293 -11.46 7.53 10.15
C LEU A 293 -10.70 7.84 8.85
N LEU A 294 -11.39 8.20 7.76
CA LEU A 294 -10.74 8.70 6.54
C LEU A 294 -9.80 9.88 6.82
N PHE A 295 -10.15 10.79 7.76
CA PHE A 295 -9.25 11.88 8.14
C PHE A 295 -7.98 11.35 8.84
N ASP A 296 -8.14 10.48 9.83
CA ASP A 296 -7.04 9.94 10.63
C ASP A 296 -6.10 9.06 9.78
N ILE A 297 -6.66 8.25 8.87
CA ILE A 297 -5.92 7.45 7.88
C ILE A 297 -5.06 8.35 6.99
N LEU A 298 -5.59 9.47 6.50
CA LEU A 298 -4.86 10.41 5.65
C LEU A 298 -3.83 11.23 6.43
N LYS A 299 -4.13 11.61 7.68
CA LYS A 299 -3.16 12.29 8.55
C LYS A 299 -1.99 11.37 8.90
N TRP A 300 -2.25 10.10 9.20
CA TRP A 300 -1.21 9.09 9.41
C TRP A 300 -0.41 8.80 8.13
N TYR A 301 -1.07 8.70 6.97
CA TYR A 301 -0.38 8.58 5.68
C TYR A 301 0.61 9.74 5.46
N ASN A 302 0.19 10.99 5.70
CA ASN A 302 1.08 12.13 5.58
C ASN A 302 2.23 12.10 6.61
N TRP A 303 1.98 11.73 7.87
CA TRP A 303 3.02 11.57 8.90
C TRP A 303 4.05 10.50 8.53
N TRP A 304 3.59 9.35 8.04
CA TRP A 304 4.45 8.28 7.56
C TRP A 304 5.35 8.76 6.42
N HIS A 305 4.77 9.28 5.33
CA HIS A 305 5.52 9.62 4.12
C HIS A 305 6.33 10.93 4.23
N LYS A 306 5.95 11.87 5.11
CA LYS A 306 6.68 13.15 5.28
C LYS A 306 7.67 13.14 6.44
N VAL A 307 7.58 12.21 7.39
CA VAL A 307 8.46 12.17 8.58
C VAL A 307 9.08 10.79 8.80
N LEU A 308 8.28 9.76 9.11
CA LEU A 308 8.82 8.46 9.57
C LEU A 308 9.60 7.71 8.46
N HIS A 309 9.10 7.69 7.23
CA HIS A 309 9.82 7.07 6.11
C HIS A 309 11.12 7.82 5.75
N PRO A 310 11.12 9.16 5.56
CA PRO A 310 12.37 9.92 5.39
C PRO A 310 13.40 9.71 6.49
N ILE A 311 13.01 9.60 7.76
CA ILE A 311 13.92 9.25 8.86
C ILE A 311 14.58 7.89 8.61
N SER A 312 13.80 6.90 8.18
CA SER A 312 14.32 5.55 7.93
C SER A 312 15.31 5.49 6.75
N GLU A 313 15.11 6.30 5.71
CA GLU A 313 16.04 6.41 4.59
C GLU A 313 17.39 6.99 5.07
N ILE A 314 17.34 8.11 5.78
CA ILE A 314 18.52 8.82 6.33
C ILE A 314 19.36 7.93 7.26
N LEU A 315 18.70 7.08 8.05
CA LEU A 315 19.35 6.13 8.96
C LEU A 315 20.06 4.98 8.23
N LEU A 316 19.68 4.70 6.97
CA LEU A 316 20.22 3.62 6.13
C LEU A 316 21.25 4.10 5.09
N GLU A 317 21.19 5.35 4.63
CA GLU A 317 22.04 5.90 3.55
C GLU A 317 23.57 5.83 3.85
N GLY A 318 23.95 5.75 5.13
CA GLY A 318 25.33 5.84 5.63
C GLY A 318 26.33 4.74 5.20
N GLU A 319 25.95 3.75 4.39
CA GLU A 319 26.90 2.77 3.83
C GLU A 319 27.50 3.18 2.47
N ASN A 320 26.83 4.06 1.70
CA ASN A 320 27.11 4.19 0.26
C ASN A 320 28.36 5.02 -0.11
N GLU A 321 28.82 5.95 0.72
CA GLU A 321 29.92 6.86 0.33
C GLU A 321 31.34 6.29 0.51
N MET A 322 31.52 5.15 1.18
CA MET A 322 32.85 4.61 1.53
C MET A 322 33.34 3.38 0.72
N GLN A 323 32.69 3.00 -0.38
CA GLN A 323 33.24 1.97 -1.29
C GLN A 323 34.08 2.53 -2.46
N GLY A 324 34.86 3.57 -2.17
CA GLY A 324 35.84 4.21 -3.06
C GLY A 324 37.13 3.40 -3.30
N GLY A 325 37.03 2.13 -3.70
CA GLY A 325 38.09 1.40 -4.40
C GLY A 325 39.29 0.85 -3.59
N SER A 326 39.24 -0.45 -3.27
CA SER A 326 40.45 -1.28 -3.12
C SER A 326 40.16 -2.74 -3.45
N SER A 327 40.72 -3.25 -4.55
CA SER A 327 40.50 -4.62 -5.04
C SER A 327 41.74 -5.50 -4.83
N LEU A 328 41.73 -6.29 -3.75
CA LEU A 328 42.71 -7.36 -3.50
C LEU A 328 42.00 -8.69 -3.16
N PRO A 329 42.63 -9.85 -3.44
CA PRO A 329 41.89 -11.07 -3.74
C PRO A 329 41.42 -11.87 -2.51
N GLN A 330 40.27 -12.55 -2.66
CA GLN A 330 39.81 -13.56 -1.72
C GLN A 330 40.81 -14.71 -1.58
N VAL A 331 41.13 -15.07 -0.34
CA VAL A 331 41.73 -16.37 0.01
C VAL A 331 40.72 -17.13 0.87
N GLN A 332 40.25 -18.28 0.39
CA GLN A 332 39.31 -19.13 1.12
C GLN A 332 40.00 -19.89 2.27
N PRO A 333 39.46 -19.86 3.50
CA PRO A 333 39.64 -20.92 4.48
C PRO A 333 38.65 -22.08 4.22
N PRO A 334 38.99 -23.34 4.56
CA PRO A 334 38.15 -24.49 4.27
C PRO A 334 36.98 -24.65 5.24
N SER A 335 35.91 -25.30 4.77
CA SER A 335 34.77 -25.71 5.59
C SER A 335 35.16 -26.77 6.62
N SER A 336 34.70 -26.59 7.85
CA SER A 336 34.64 -27.68 8.84
C SER A 336 33.42 -27.51 9.74
N ALA A 337 32.66 -28.58 9.90
CA ALA A 337 31.50 -28.62 10.78
C ALA A 337 31.85 -29.34 12.08
N SER A 338 31.42 -28.82 13.23
CA SER A 338 31.08 -29.67 14.38
C SER A 338 30.21 -28.95 15.42
N HIS A 339 29.28 -29.69 16.02
CA HIS A 339 28.43 -29.25 17.11
C HIS A 339 29.24 -28.86 18.36
N CYS A 340 28.85 -27.79 19.03
CA CYS A 340 29.19 -27.57 20.43
C CYS A 340 28.27 -28.42 21.33
N ARG A 341 28.84 -29.27 22.21
CA ARG A 341 28.12 -29.98 23.29
C ARG A 341 28.88 -29.86 24.61
N ARG A 342 28.13 -29.74 25.70
CA ARG A 342 28.64 -29.52 27.07
C ARG A 342 29.48 -30.71 27.60
N PRO A 343 30.50 -30.46 28.45
CA PRO A 343 31.31 -31.52 29.06
C PRO A 343 30.61 -32.20 30.24
N SER A 344 30.97 -33.45 30.52
CA SER A 344 30.63 -34.14 31.78
C SER A 344 31.70 -35.16 32.17
N VAL A 345 31.90 -35.34 33.48
CA VAL A 345 33.09 -35.95 34.11
C VAL A 345 32.95 -37.47 34.29
N LYS A 346 34.02 -38.25 34.02
CA LYS A 346 34.61 -39.36 34.85
C LYS A 346 35.28 -40.46 34.01
N GLY A 347 36.41 -40.99 34.48
CA GLY A 347 36.92 -42.32 34.04
C GLY A 347 38.45 -42.51 34.11
N HIS A 348 38.92 -43.48 34.90
CA HIS A 348 40.35 -43.82 35.06
C HIS A 348 41.04 -44.38 33.80
N ARG A 349 42.34 -44.08 33.60
CA ARG A 349 43.48 -45.02 33.88
C ARG A 349 44.87 -44.34 33.73
N ARG A 350 45.91 -45.01 34.26
CA ARG A 350 47.36 -44.67 34.25
C ARG A 350 48.13 -45.67 33.31
N PRO A 351 49.49 -45.69 33.23
CA PRO A 351 50.44 -44.69 32.72
C PRO A 351 51.54 -45.29 31.78
N SER A 352 52.39 -44.47 31.14
CA SER A 352 53.79 -44.77 30.68
C SER A 352 54.38 -43.49 30.07
N VAL A 353 55.44 -42.80 30.57
CA VAL A 353 56.87 -43.16 30.78
C VAL A 353 57.72 -43.10 29.49
N ASN A 354 58.43 -41.97 29.28
CA ASN A 354 59.84 -41.83 28.81
C ASN A 354 60.18 -40.39 28.29
N ASP A 355 60.64 -39.51 29.18
CA ASP A 355 62.03 -38.98 29.28
C ASP A 355 63.04 -39.15 28.09
N PRO A 356 64.12 -38.33 27.99
CA PRO A 356 64.14 -36.86 27.80
C PRO A 356 65.21 -36.40 26.75
N SER A 357 65.35 -35.09 26.50
CA SER A 357 66.60 -34.53 25.91
C SER A 357 66.90 -33.08 26.36
N VAL A 358 68.19 -32.75 26.50
CA VAL A 358 68.71 -31.48 27.06
C VAL A 358 69.51 -30.72 26.01
N LEU A 359 69.34 -29.39 25.95
CA LEU A 359 70.28 -28.32 25.53
C LEU A 359 69.59 -26.98 25.90
N LYS A 360 70.14 -25.97 26.60
CA LYS A 360 71.47 -25.31 26.58
C LYS A 360 71.81 -24.67 25.23
N ASP A 361 72.13 -23.38 25.11
CA ASP A 361 71.98 -22.20 25.98
C ASP A 361 71.40 -21.05 25.08
N GLU A 362 71.30 -19.74 25.35
CA GLU A 362 71.81 -18.82 26.38
C GLU A 362 70.98 -17.50 26.38
N ASN A 363 71.21 -16.60 27.35
CA ASN A 363 71.03 -15.13 27.30
C ASN A 363 69.82 -14.50 26.53
N LEU A 364 68.69 -14.34 27.22
CA LEU A 364 67.72 -13.25 26.97
C LEU A 364 67.22 -12.69 28.30
N ALA A 365 67.18 -11.36 28.44
CA ALA A 365 66.67 -10.70 29.64
C ALA A 365 65.14 -10.78 29.68
N GLN A 366 64.59 -11.34 30.75
CA GLN A 366 63.14 -11.35 30.98
C GLN A 366 62.70 -10.00 31.51
N PHE A 367 62.05 -9.18 30.67
CA PHE A 367 61.26 -8.06 31.14
C PHE A 367 60.04 -8.59 31.89
N THR A 368 59.78 -8.06 33.08
CA THR A 368 58.61 -8.46 33.88
C THR A 368 57.36 -7.76 33.35
N LEU A 369 56.20 -8.42 33.44
CA LEU A 369 54.92 -7.87 32.95
C LEU A 369 54.56 -6.51 33.56
N ASN A 370 55.03 -6.22 34.78
CA ASN A 370 54.87 -4.92 35.43
C ASN A 370 55.63 -3.78 34.73
N ASP A 371 56.71 -4.06 34.00
CA ASP A 371 57.49 -3.02 33.32
C ASP A 371 56.80 -2.56 32.03
N ILE A 372 56.04 -3.46 31.38
CA ILE A 372 55.19 -3.17 30.22
C ILE A 372 53.90 -2.44 30.64
N LEU A 373 53.36 -2.74 31.82
CA LEU A 373 52.13 -2.11 32.35
C LEU A 373 52.34 -0.70 32.92
N ASN A 374 53.59 -0.23 33.04
CA ASN A 374 53.91 1.11 33.58
C ASN A 374 54.59 2.04 32.56
N SER A 375 54.74 1.64 31.30
CA SER A 375 55.15 2.57 30.24
C SER A 375 53.96 3.46 29.87
N SER A 376 53.98 4.71 30.33
CA SER A 376 53.01 5.75 29.94
C SER A 376 53.14 6.03 28.44
N THR A 377 52.24 5.47 27.63
CA THR A 377 52.20 5.70 26.19
C THR A 377 51.66 7.10 25.92
N ILE A 378 52.61 7.99 25.63
CA ILE A 378 52.55 9.19 24.77
C ILE A 378 51.14 9.66 24.39
N GLU A 379 50.84 10.89 24.77
CA GLU A 379 49.81 11.73 24.18
C GLU A 379 50.18 11.97 22.70
N GLU A 380 49.43 11.38 21.76
CA GLU A 380 49.44 11.78 20.35
C GLU A 380 48.22 12.68 20.12
N ASP A 381 48.45 13.91 19.61
CA ASP A 381 47.42 14.91 19.34
C ASP A 381 46.58 14.53 18.10
N ASP A 382 45.68 13.57 18.26
CA ASP A 382 44.44 13.60 17.47
C ASP A 382 43.58 14.75 18.02
N GLU A 383 43.54 15.87 17.29
CA GLU A 383 42.54 16.92 17.51
C GLU A 383 41.16 16.34 17.21
N MET A 384 40.57 15.67 18.21
CA MET A 384 39.19 15.19 18.12
C MET A 384 38.27 16.40 17.97
N VAL A 385 37.83 16.62 16.74
CA VAL A 385 36.50 17.17 16.51
C VAL A 385 35.54 16.16 17.11
N ASP A 386 34.97 16.51 18.26
CA ASP A 386 33.83 15.78 18.83
C ASP A 386 32.64 15.92 17.86
N ASP A 387 32.59 15.02 16.86
CA ASP A 387 31.36 14.60 16.18
C ASP A 387 30.49 13.90 17.25
N GLU A 388 29.95 14.67 18.20
CA GLU A 388 29.04 14.18 19.24
C GLU A 388 27.87 13.49 18.55
N ALA A 389 27.77 12.16 18.73
CA ALA A 389 26.70 11.38 18.11
C ALA A 389 25.34 11.89 18.61
N VAL A 390 24.50 12.30 17.67
CA VAL A 390 23.23 12.97 17.98
C VAL A 390 22.18 11.92 18.36
N ASP A 391 21.63 12.03 19.55
CA ASP A 391 20.50 11.20 19.97
C ASP A 391 19.26 11.53 19.11
N LEU A 392 18.66 10.50 18.51
CA LEU A 392 17.39 10.56 17.79
C LEU A 392 16.40 9.64 18.49
N PHE A 393 15.40 10.22 19.15
CA PHE A 393 14.29 9.47 19.75
C PHE A 393 13.10 9.47 18.78
N VAL A 394 12.55 8.28 18.50
CA VAL A 394 11.40 8.12 17.59
C VAL A 394 10.33 7.26 18.28
N ASN A 395 9.09 7.76 18.33
CA ASN A 395 7.90 7.00 18.71
C ASN A 395 6.74 7.31 17.75
N GLU A 396 5.55 6.77 18.03
CA GLU A 396 4.34 6.88 17.21
C GLU A 396 3.95 8.34 16.91
N ASP A 397 4.00 9.20 17.93
CA ASP A 397 3.40 10.54 17.96
C ASP A 397 4.42 11.68 17.88
N TYR A 398 5.70 11.39 18.15
CA TYR A 398 6.76 12.37 18.33
C TYR A 398 8.13 11.86 17.85
N VAL A 399 8.94 12.79 17.35
CA VAL A 399 10.37 12.59 17.07
C VAL A 399 11.16 13.72 17.73
N TYR A 400 12.27 13.39 18.40
CA TYR A 400 13.18 14.35 19.02
C TYR A 400 14.60 14.17 18.48
N LEU A 401 15.27 15.30 18.24
CA LEU A 401 16.63 15.39 17.73
C LEU A 401 17.47 16.18 18.75
N GLY A 402 18.24 15.45 19.56
CA GLY A 402 18.89 15.98 20.75
C GLY A 402 17.90 16.62 21.74
N MET A 403 18.28 17.76 22.31
CA MET A 403 17.53 18.47 23.37
C MET A 403 16.70 19.67 22.85
N SER A 404 16.81 20.03 21.57
CA SER A 404 16.35 21.33 21.06
C SER A 404 15.34 21.25 19.92
N ASP A 405 15.37 20.19 19.10
CA ASP A 405 14.50 20.04 17.94
C ASP A 405 13.54 18.87 18.11
N ARG A 406 12.28 19.08 17.75
CA ARG A 406 11.20 18.10 17.86
C ARG A 406 10.21 18.24 16.71
N CYS A 407 9.45 17.18 16.46
CA CYS A 407 8.40 17.10 15.46
C CYS A 407 7.28 16.20 16.01
N SER A 408 6.01 16.52 15.81
CA SER A 408 4.87 15.72 16.28
C SER A 408 3.79 15.49 15.23
N TYR A 409 3.18 14.32 15.31
CA TYR A 409 1.90 13.99 14.68
C TYR A 409 0.80 15.02 14.99
N TYR A 410 0.81 15.64 16.18
CA TYR A 410 -0.18 16.64 16.58
C TYR A 410 0.15 18.08 16.14
N ASP A 411 1.32 18.32 15.51
CA ASP A 411 1.63 19.63 14.95
C ASP A 411 0.87 19.79 13.61
N ASP A 412 -0.06 20.75 13.52
CA ASP A 412 -0.90 20.97 12.33
C ASP A 412 -0.17 21.64 11.14
N SER A 413 1.17 21.59 11.12
CA SER A 413 2.03 22.31 10.18
C SER A 413 3.00 21.36 9.46
N GLU A 414 2.64 20.99 8.22
CA GLU A 414 3.53 20.21 7.34
C GLU A 414 4.86 20.93 7.05
N GLU A 415 4.90 22.25 7.18
CA GLU A 415 6.14 23.03 7.05
C GLU A 415 7.11 22.73 8.21
N GLU A 416 6.62 22.50 9.43
CA GLU A 416 7.47 22.15 10.58
C GLU A 416 8.04 20.73 10.42
N TRP A 417 7.25 19.79 9.91
CA TRP A 417 7.68 18.44 9.55
C TRP A 417 8.81 18.44 8.50
N VAL A 418 8.63 19.18 7.41
CA VAL A 418 9.64 19.30 6.33
C VAL A 418 10.91 20.00 6.82
N ASN A 419 10.77 21.04 7.67
CA ASN A 419 11.91 21.72 8.28
C ASN A 419 12.70 20.78 9.22
N PHE A 420 12.02 19.94 10.02
CA PHE A 420 12.67 18.95 10.88
C PHE A 420 13.47 17.92 10.07
N ILE A 421 12.89 17.35 9.01
CA ILE A 421 13.61 16.41 8.12
C ILE A 421 14.78 17.09 7.41
N THR A 422 14.63 18.36 7.03
CA THR A 422 15.71 19.15 6.40
C THR A 422 16.87 19.40 7.36
N LYS A 423 16.60 19.61 8.67
CA LYS A 423 17.66 19.67 9.70
C LYS A 423 18.33 18.31 9.91
N LEU A 424 17.56 17.23 9.97
CA LEU A 424 18.11 15.88 10.15
C LEU A 424 19.09 15.53 9.00
N LYS A 425 18.72 15.84 7.75
CA LYS A 425 19.59 15.69 6.56
C LYS A 425 20.81 16.62 6.51
N GLN A 426 20.98 17.52 7.48
CA GLN A 426 22.17 18.39 7.61
C GLN A 426 23.13 17.92 8.72
N LEU A 427 22.76 16.92 9.53
CA LEU A 427 23.59 16.37 10.62
C LEU A 427 24.21 15.01 10.27
N THR A 428 23.72 14.36 9.21
CA THR A 428 24.26 13.10 8.66
C THR A 428 25.36 13.34 7.65
#